data_AF-A0A352XVB6-F1
#
_entry.id   AF-A0A352XVB6-F1
#
_cell.length_a   1.000
_cell.length_b   1.000
_cell.length_c   1.000
_cell.angle_alpha   90.00
_cell.angle_beta   90.00
_cell.angle_gamma   90.00
#
_symmetry.space_group_name_H-M   'P 1'
#
loop_
_entity.id
_entity.type
_entity.pdbx_description
1 polymer ?
#
loop_
_entity_poly.entity_id
_entity_poly.type
_entity_poly.pdbx_seq_one_letter_code
_entity_poly.pdbx_strand_id
1 'polypeptide(L)'
;WRYYAEIPQTPYGTTSLSALDHIRHLFYKETRVEVLGLPGGLDIWLFRDTEKLVEWAVSARDDYNPQGTNANQMRILFMSILDYLDGAPNVHLDVPNGPTYADKTSSKVALLSVDPAQQQGTELANNPPGYLDHVPLHLNGVIKAPDATPEMRKIAAHIIDELNNSSKWLKEAR
;
A
#
# COMPACT_ATOMS: atom_id res chain seq x y z
N TRP A 1 -20.27 8.30 32.90
CA TRP A 1 -20.15 8.73 31.49
C TRP A 1 -20.57 7.55 30.62
N ARG A 2 -21.60 7.70 29.78
CA ARG A 2 -21.94 6.68 28.78
C ARG A 2 -21.33 7.15 27.46
N TYR A 3 -20.37 6.41 26.94
CA TYR A 3 -19.78 6.67 25.64
C TYR A 3 -20.86 6.39 24.59
N TYR A 4 -21.42 7.44 23.99
CA TYR A 4 -22.32 7.31 22.86
C TYR A 4 -21.49 7.49 21.60
N ALA A 5 -21.13 6.38 20.97
CA ALA A 5 -20.51 6.36 19.65
C ALA A 5 -21.58 5.95 18.64
N GLU A 6 -22.33 6.92 18.13
CA GLU A 6 -23.13 6.69 16.93
C GLU A 6 -22.27 7.13 15.75
N ILE A 7 -21.93 6.18 14.89
CA ILE A 7 -21.23 6.46 13.65
C ILE A 7 -22.31 6.77 12.60
N PRO A 8 -22.37 7.99 12.05
CA PRO A 8 -23.41 8.38 11.09
C PRO A 8 -23.45 7.40 9.91
N GLN A 9 -24.61 6.79 9.67
CA GLN A 9 -24.80 5.84 8.57
C GLN A 9 -25.23 6.51 7.26
N THR A 10 -25.63 7.78 7.33
CA THR A 10 -26.10 8.55 6.17
C THR A 10 -24.91 9.18 5.43
N PRO A 11 -24.74 8.88 4.12
CA PRO A 11 -23.79 9.60 3.27
C PRO A 11 -24.04 11.12 3.33
N TYR A 12 -22.97 11.91 3.39
CA TYR A 12 -23.10 13.37 3.38
C TYR A 12 -23.19 13.89 1.94
N GLY A 13 -24.40 14.23 1.51
CA GLY A 13 -24.63 14.81 0.18
C GLY A 13 -24.43 13.82 -0.97
N THR A 14 -24.61 14.28 -2.20
CA THR A 14 -24.67 13.43 -3.40
C THR A 14 -23.32 13.26 -4.12
N THR A 15 -22.23 13.85 -3.60
CA THR A 15 -20.94 13.89 -4.33
C THR A 15 -19.68 13.63 -3.49
N SER A 16 -19.74 13.60 -2.16
CA SER A 16 -18.55 13.38 -1.30
C SER A 16 -18.79 12.27 -0.29
N LEU A 17 -17.83 11.34 -0.17
CA LEU A 17 -17.84 10.28 0.84
C LEU A 17 -17.80 10.86 2.26
N SER A 18 -18.49 10.19 3.20
CA SER A 18 -18.41 10.52 4.63
C SER A 18 -17.08 10.07 5.24
N ALA A 19 -16.76 10.53 6.45
CA ALA A 19 -15.62 10.03 7.20
C ALA A 19 -15.71 8.50 7.39
N LEU A 20 -16.92 7.99 7.65
CA LEU A 20 -17.16 6.55 7.80
C LEU A 20 -16.89 5.79 6.50
N ASP A 21 -17.31 6.31 5.35
CA ASP A 21 -17.06 5.64 4.07
C ASP A 21 -15.56 5.52 3.81
N HIS A 22 -14.79 6.59 4.03
CA HIS A 22 -13.33 6.54 3.94
C HIS A 22 -12.71 5.51 4.91
N ILE A 23 -13.20 5.44 6.16
CA ILE A 23 -12.74 4.45 7.14
C ILE A 23 -13.09 3.01 6.69
N ARG A 24 -14.25 2.79 6.05
CA ARG A 24 -14.63 1.48 5.50
C ARG A 24 -13.72 1.05 4.36
N HIS A 25 -13.32 1.97 3.49
CA HIS A 25 -12.31 1.70 2.45
C HIS A 25 -10.96 1.31 3.08
N LEU A 26 -10.56 1.98 4.17
CA LEU A 26 -9.33 1.66 4.88
C LEU A 26 -9.34 0.28 5.53
N PHE A 27 -10.43 -0.13 6.20
CA PHE A 27 -10.43 -1.30 7.11
C PHE A 27 -11.33 -2.47 6.69
N TYR A 28 -12.33 -2.26 5.83
CA TYR A 28 -13.36 -3.27 5.55
C TYR A 28 -13.37 -3.73 4.09
N LYS A 29 -13.55 -2.79 3.16
CA LYS A 29 -13.72 -3.12 1.75
C LYS A 29 -13.30 -1.95 0.88
N GLU A 30 -12.14 -2.11 0.23
CA GLU A 30 -11.73 -1.25 -0.87
C GLU A 30 -12.07 -1.89 -2.22
N THR A 31 -12.98 -1.26 -2.94
CA THR A 31 -13.50 -1.75 -4.22
C THR A 31 -12.42 -1.91 -5.30
N ARG A 32 -11.38 -1.07 -5.31
CA ARG A 32 -10.32 -1.08 -6.31
C ARG A 32 -9.34 -2.23 -6.16
N VAL A 33 -9.15 -2.75 -4.95
CA VAL A 33 -8.25 -3.90 -4.71
C VAL A 33 -9.03 -5.22 -4.70
N GLU A 34 -10.31 -5.20 -4.29
CA GLU A 34 -11.15 -6.39 -4.30
C GLU A 34 -11.32 -6.97 -5.72
N VAL A 35 -11.50 -6.13 -6.73
CA VAL A 35 -11.58 -6.56 -8.14
C VAL A 35 -10.31 -7.27 -8.64
N LEU A 36 -9.18 -7.09 -7.94
CA LEU A 36 -7.91 -7.75 -8.24
C LEU A 36 -7.75 -9.10 -7.52
N GLY A 37 -8.76 -9.52 -6.74
CA GLY A 37 -8.73 -10.70 -5.89
C GLY A 37 -8.10 -10.45 -4.51
N LEU A 38 -8.02 -9.18 -4.09
CA LEU A 38 -7.46 -8.76 -2.80
C LEU A 38 -8.59 -8.30 -1.87
N PRO A 39 -9.28 -9.22 -1.16
CA PRO A 39 -10.40 -8.85 -0.31
C PRO A 39 -9.95 -8.03 0.91
N GLY A 40 -10.87 -7.20 1.43
CA GLY A 40 -10.66 -6.44 2.67
C GLY A 40 -10.41 -4.94 2.43
N GLY A 41 -9.98 -4.26 3.49
CA GLY A 41 -9.52 -2.88 3.45
C GLY A 41 -8.08 -2.74 2.94
N LEU A 42 -7.68 -1.50 2.68
CA LEU A 42 -6.30 -1.16 2.30
C LEU A 42 -5.28 -1.47 3.40
N ASP A 43 -5.68 -1.41 4.68
CA ASP A 43 -4.80 -1.63 5.83
C ASP A 43 -4.20 -3.04 5.87
N ILE A 44 -5.02 -4.06 5.55
CA ILE A 44 -4.62 -5.47 5.55
C ILE A 44 -3.46 -5.69 4.58
N TRP A 45 -3.57 -5.13 3.38
CA TRP A 45 -2.58 -5.35 2.33
C TRP A 45 -1.34 -4.48 2.54
N LEU A 46 -1.50 -3.21 2.93
CA LEU A 46 -0.36 -2.39 3.33
C LEU A 46 0.46 -3.07 4.44
N PHE A 47 -0.21 -3.64 5.45
CA PHE A 47 0.46 -4.35 6.53
C PHE A 47 1.18 -5.62 6.05
N ARG A 48 0.48 -6.51 5.31
CA ARG A 48 1.04 -7.78 4.81
C ARG A 48 2.24 -7.57 3.88
N ASP A 49 2.14 -6.59 3.00
CA ASP A 49 3.19 -6.28 2.03
C ASP A 49 4.42 -5.73 2.76
N THR A 50 4.20 -4.83 3.73
CA THR A 50 5.28 -4.33 4.60
C THR A 50 5.94 -5.46 5.39
N GLU A 51 5.16 -6.41 5.92
CA GLU A 51 5.67 -7.58 6.64
C GLU A 51 6.59 -8.43 5.74
N LYS A 52 6.21 -8.65 4.47
CA LYS A 52 7.04 -9.37 3.49
C LYS A 52 8.34 -8.66 3.15
N LEU A 53 8.29 -7.34 2.97
CA LEU A 53 9.50 -6.55 2.78
C LEU A 53 10.48 -6.70 3.94
N VAL A 54 9.99 -6.61 5.18
CA VAL A 54 10.83 -6.76 6.38
C VAL A 54 11.38 -8.18 6.49
N GLU A 55 10.55 -9.21 6.27
CA GLU A 55 10.96 -10.62 6.27
C GLU A 55 12.14 -10.87 5.32
N TRP A 56 12.02 -10.40 4.07
CA TRP A 56 13.05 -10.61 3.05
C TRP A 56 14.27 -9.73 3.24
N ALA A 57 14.11 -8.49 3.69
CA ALA A 57 15.24 -7.62 3.99
C ALA A 57 16.10 -8.18 5.14
N VAL A 58 15.44 -8.69 6.19
CA VAL A 58 16.13 -9.37 7.30
C VAL A 58 16.82 -10.64 6.81
N SER A 59 16.12 -11.46 6.03
CA SER A 59 16.70 -12.70 5.48
C SER A 59 17.91 -12.42 4.60
N ALA A 60 17.83 -11.41 3.72
CA ALA A 60 18.94 -11.04 2.82
C ALA A 60 20.15 -10.51 3.58
N ARG A 61 19.91 -9.73 4.66
CA ARG A 61 20.97 -9.28 5.56
C ARG A 61 21.63 -10.45 6.26
N ASP A 62 20.86 -11.42 6.74
CA ASP A 62 21.37 -12.56 7.49
C ASP A 62 22.13 -13.57 6.58
N ASP A 63 21.78 -13.61 5.28
CA ASP A 63 22.52 -14.37 4.25
C ASP A 63 23.89 -13.75 3.88
N TYR A 64 24.15 -12.50 4.30
CA TYR A 64 25.45 -11.87 4.14
C TYR A 64 26.40 -12.30 5.28
N ASN A 65 27.39 -13.11 4.94
CA ASN A 65 28.41 -13.59 5.87
C ASN A 65 29.81 -13.54 5.23
N PRO A 66 30.83 -12.99 5.92
CA PRO A 66 32.23 -13.02 5.49
C PRO A 66 32.79 -14.41 5.14
N GLN A 67 32.20 -15.48 5.69
CA GLN A 67 32.66 -16.85 5.48
C GLN A 67 32.01 -17.55 4.26
N GLY A 68 31.00 -16.92 3.64
CA GLY A 68 30.29 -17.45 2.49
C GLY A 68 28.95 -16.76 2.32
N THR A 69 28.85 -15.84 1.36
CA THR A 69 27.62 -15.12 1.03
C THR A 69 26.81 -15.92 0.00
N ASN A 70 25.53 -16.17 0.26
CA ASN A 70 24.63 -16.76 -0.72
C ASN A 70 24.06 -15.69 -1.65
N ALA A 71 24.89 -15.19 -2.57
CA ALA A 71 24.54 -14.09 -3.46
C ALA A 71 23.30 -14.37 -4.33
N ASN A 72 23.08 -15.63 -4.72
CA ASN A 72 21.90 -16.01 -5.50
C ASN A 72 20.62 -15.85 -4.69
N GLN A 73 20.61 -16.29 -3.43
CA GLN A 73 19.46 -16.13 -2.55
C GLN A 73 19.18 -14.66 -2.27
N MET A 74 20.22 -13.87 -1.97
CA MET A 74 20.07 -12.43 -1.78
C MET A 74 19.46 -11.74 -3.01
N ARG A 75 19.93 -12.09 -4.22
CA ARG A 75 19.35 -11.56 -5.47
C ARG A 75 17.86 -11.89 -5.58
N ILE A 76 17.46 -13.12 -5.26
CA ILE A 76 16.04 -13.51 -5.28
C ILE A 76 15.24 -12.67 -4.28
N LEU A 77 15.74 -12.52 -3.05
CA LEU A 77 15.07 -11.73 -2.01
C LEU A 77 14.93 -10.25 -2.40
N PHE A 78 15.96 -9.64 -2.98
CA PHE A 78 15.88 -8.26 -3.48
C PHE A 78 14.89 -8.11 -4.63
N MET A 79 14.84 -9.08 -5.55
CA MET A 79 13.85 -9.06 -6.63
C MET A 79 12.42 -9.28 -6.12
N SER A 80 12.22 -10.14 -5.11
CA SER A 80 10.92 -10.28 -4.43
C SER A 80 10.47 -8.98 -3.75
N ILE A 81 11.42 -8.23 -3.16
CA ILE A 81 11.14 -6.89 -2.59
C ILE A 81 10.68 -5.94 -3.71
N LEU A 82 11.37 -5.90 -4.85
CA LEU A 82 10.99 -5.08 -6.00
C LEU A 82 9.61 -5.47 -6.56
N ASP A 83 9.28 -6.76 -6.60
CA ASP A 83 7.96 -7.23 -7.03
C ASP A 83 6.83 -6.63 -6.19
N TYR A 84 7.04 -6.32 -4.91
CA TYR A 84 6.06 -5.68 -4.03
C TYR A 84 6.16 -4.15 -4.03
N LEU A 85 7.36 -3.59 -4.13
CA LEU A 85 7.54 -2.13 -4.21
C LEU A 85 6.87 -1.56 -5.46
N ASP A 86 7.03 -2.23 -6.60
CA ASP A 86 6.53 -1.79 -7.92
C ASP A 86 5.20 -2.42 -8.29
N GLY A 87 4.86 -3.52 -7.63
CA GLY A 87 3.87 -4.46 -8.07
C GLY A 87 4.40 -5.33 -9.22
N ALA A 88 3.99 -6.60 -9.24
CA ALA A 88 4.31 -7.55 -10.30
C ALA A 88 3.99 -7.04 -11.72
N PRO A 89 2.94 -6.21 -11.96
CA PRO A 89 2.72 -5.63 -13.28
C PRO A 89 3.83 -4.69 -13.74
N ASN A 90 4.52 -4.00 -12.83
CA ASN A 90 5.45 -2.91 -13.17
C ASN A 90 6.93 -3.20 -12.86
N VAL A 91 7.25 -4.28 -12.13
CA VAL A 91 8.64 -4.63 -11.76
C VAL A 91 9.60 -4.76 -12.97
N HIS A 92 9.06 -5.04 -14.15
CA HIS A 92 9.83 -5.12 -15.39
C HIS A 92 10.49 -3.80 -15.81
N LEU A 93 10.05 -2.67 -15.24
CA LEU A 93 10.66 -1.36 -15.47
C LEU A 93 12.07 -1.28 -14.84
N ASP A 94 12.24 -1.87 -13.66
CA ASP A 94 13.54 -1.91 -12.96
C ASP A 94 14.36 -3.15 -13.34
N VAL A 95 13.68 -4.28 -13.61
CA VAL A 95 14.33 -5.53 -14.02
C VAL A 95 13.79 -6.05 -15.36
N PRO A 96 14.22 -5.45 -16.49
CA PRO A 96 13.78 -5.88 -17.81
C PRO A 96 14.08 -7.36 -18.06
N ASN A 97 13.07 -8.13 -18.47
CA ASN A 97 13.14 -9.57 -18.70
C ASN A 97 13.45 -10.43 -17.45
N GLY A 98 13.36 -9.84 -16.25
CA GLY A 98 13.50 -10.57 -14.99
C GLY A 98 12.27 -11.43 -14.68
N PRO A 99 12.44 -12.56 -13.97
CA PRO A 99 11.29 -13.28 -13.40
C PRO A 99 10.71 -12.52 -12.20
N THR A 100 9.40 -12.63 -12.01
CA THR A 100 8.73 -12.32 -10.72
C THR A 100 8.92 -13.50 -9.78
N TYR A 101 9.46 -13.27 -8.59
CA TYR A 101 9.69 -14.28 -7.56
C TYR A 101 8.62 -14.27 -6.45
N ALA A 102 7.99 -13.12 -6.21
CA ALA A 102 6.89 -12.97 -5.27
C ALA A 102 5.60 -13.66 -5.74
N ASP A 103 4.65 -13.84 -4.81
CA ASP A 103 3.30 -14.28 -5.14
C ASP A 103 2.60 -13.23 -6.02
N LYS A 104 2.32 -13.62 -7.27
CA LYS A 104 1.74 -12.73 -8.29
C LYS A 104 0.34 -12.22 -7.98
N THR A 105 -0.35 -12.79 -6.98
CA THR A 105 -1.67 -12.29 -6.58
C THR A 105 -1.51 -11.17 -5.56
N SER A 106 -0.73 -11.44 -4.52
CA SER A 106 -0.49 -10.51 -3.42
C SER A 106 0.30 -9.29 -3.87
N SER A 107 1.25 -9.45 -4.80
CA SER A 107 2.04 -8.34 -5.35
C SER A 107 1.39 -7.62 -6.54
N LYS A 108 0.09 -7.80 -6.82
CA LYS A 108 -0.56 -7.08 -7.94
C LYS A 108 -0.61 -5.58 -7.74
N VAL A 109 -0.80 -5.15 -6.50
CA VAL A 109 -0.83 -3.74 -6.12
C VAL A 109 0.52 -3.41 -5.50
N ALA A 110 1.11 -2.33 -5.98
CA ALA A 110 2.39 -1.86 -5.50
C ALA A 110 2.30 -1.24 -4.10
N LEU A 111 3.37 -1.27 -3.32
CA LEU A 111 3.51 -0.37 -2.17
C LEU A 111 3.72 1.08 -2.61
N LEU A 112 4.54 1.29 -3.64
CA LEU A 112 4.84 2.61 -4.22
C LEU A 112 4.10 2.77 -5.55
N SER A 113 3.46 3.92 -5.76
CA SER A 113 2.92 4.20 -7.10
C SER A 113 4.06 4.40 -8.08
N VAL A 114 4.01 3.63 -9.17
CA VAL A 114 4.87 3.82 -10.34
C VAL A 114 4.28 4.94 -11.21
N ASP A 115 5.15 5.75 -11.83
CA ASP A 115 4.72 6.85 -12.71
C ASP A 115 3.76 6.33 -13.79
N PRO A 116 2.52 6.84 -13.86
CA PRO A 116 1.55 6.44 -14.88
C PRO A 116 2.07 6.59 -16.31
N ALA A 117 2.96 7.55 -16.59
CA ALA A 117 3.57 7.73 -17.90
C ALA A 117 4.50 6.57 -18.32
N GLN A 118 4.98 5.79 -17.34
CA GLN A 118 5.87 4.64 -17.55
C GLN A 118 5.09 3.32 -17.64
N GLN A 119 3.78 3.35 -17.44
CA GLN A 119 2.92 2.16 -17.50
C GLN A 119 2.45 1.91 -18.94
N GLN A 120 2.82 0.75 -19.50
CA GLN A 120 2.21 0.27 -20.74
C GLN A 120 0.99 -0.59 -20.39
N GLY A 121 -0.21 -0.21 -20.85
CA GLY A 121 -1.43 -0.98 -20.61
C GLY A 121 -2.37 -0.27 -19.65
N THR A 122 -3.42 0.28 -20.24
CA THR A 122 -4.48 1.06 -19.61
C THR A 122 -5.31 0.20 -18.64
N GLU A 123 -5.31 0.57 -17.36
CA GLU A 123 -6.47 1.08 -16.63
C GLU A 123 -6.19 1.07 -15.12
N LEU A 124 -6.57 2.15 -14.42
CA LEU A 124 -6.58 2.23 -12.95
C LEU A 124 -7.27 1.02 -12.27
N ALA A 125 -8.17 0.35 -12.98
CA ALA A 125 -8.85 -0.85 -12.53
C ALA A 125 -7.92 -2.07 -12.38
N ASN A 126 -6.84 -2.14 -13.17
CA ASN A 126 -5.88 -3.24 -13.17
C ASN A 126 -4.52 -2.86 -12.54
N ASN A 127 -4.25 -1.57 -12.38
CA ASN A 127 -3.04 -1.03 -11.76
C ASN A 127 -3.39 0.21 -10.91
N PRO A 128 -4.00 0.01 -9.73
CA PRO A 128 -4.39 1.12 -8.86
C PRO A 128 -3.16 1.83 -8.28
N PRO A 129 -3.32 3.04 -7.69
CA PRO A 129 -2.26 3.68 -6.94
C PRO A 129 -1.68 2.73 -5.88
N GLY A 130 -0.38 2.83 -5.65
CA GLY A 130 0.27 2.02 -4.62
C GLY A 130 -0.27 2.34 -3.23
N TYR A 131 -0.15 1.41 -2.30
CA TYR A 131 -0.75 1.54 -0.97
C TYR A 131 -0.32 2.82 -0.23
N LEU A 132 0.92 3.28 -0.43
CA LEU A 132 1.44 4.49 0.19
C LEU A 132 0.91 5.81 -0.40
N ASP A 133 0.18 5.78 -1.51
CA ASP A 133 -0.61 6.93 -2.00
C ASP A 133 -2.12 6.71 -1.82
N HIS A 134 -2.57 5.46 -1.92
CA HIS A 134 -3.98 5.10 -1.82
C HIS A 134 -4.52 5.25 -0.40
N VAL A 135 -3.77 4.84 0.62
CA VAL A 135 -4.17 5.03 2.02
C VAL A 135 -4.26 6.53 2.37
N PRO A 136 -3.25 7.38 2.05
CA PRO A 136 -3.37 8.82 2.24
C PRO A 136 -4.54 9.47 1.50
N LEU A 137 -4.99 8.93 0.35
CA LEU A 137 -6.19 9.44 -0.32
C LEU A 137 -7.42 9.34 0.58
N HIS A 138 -7.64 8.18 1.24
CA HIS A 138 -8.78 8.02 2.15
C HIS A 138 -8.58 8.78 3.47
N LEU A 139 -7.36 8.86 3.99
CA LEU A 139 -7.08 9.65 5.20
C LEU A 139 -7.30 11.15 4.96
N ASN A 140 -6.91 11.68 3.80
CA ASN A 140 -7.24 13.05 3.40
C ASN A 140 -8.75 13.25 3.24
N GLY A 141 -9.45 12.22 2.77
CA GLY A 141 -10.91 12.16 2.76
C GLY A 141 -11.51 12.34 4.16
N VAL A 142 -11.03 11.58 5.15
CA VAL A 142 -11.39 11.75 6.57
C VAL A 142 -11.09 13.18 7.05
N ILE A 143 -9.93 13.74 6.71
CA ILE A 143 -9.57 15.12 7.10
C ILE A 143 -10.55 16.16 6.53
N LYS A 144 -11.11 15.93 5.35
CA LYS A 144 -12.01 16.89 4.67
C LYS A 144 -13.48 16.65 4.98
N ALA A 145 -13.84 15.45 5.46
CA ALA A 145 -15.22 15.07 5.72
C ALA A 145 -15.86 15.98 6.78
N PRO A 146 -17.10 16.45 6.58
CA PRO A 146 -17.76 17.36 7.52
C PRO A 146 -18.14 16.69 8.84
N ASP A 147 -18.32 15.37 8.84
CA ASP A 147 -18.65 14.54 10.00
C ASP A 147 -17.41 14.04 10.77
N ALA A 148 -16.19 14.35 10.32
CA ALA A 148 -14.97 13.99 11.03
C ALA A 148 -14.75 14.84 12.29
N THR A 149 -14.54 14.16 13.42
CA THR A 149 -14.19 14.79 14.71
C THR A 149 -12.78 15.41 14.68
N PRO A 150 -12.47 16.35 15.59
CA PRO A 150 -11.11 16.90 15.68
C PRO A 150 -10.03 15.82 15.88
N GLU A 151 -10.32 14.79 16.66
CA GLU A 151 -9.39 13.68 16.91
C GLU A 151 -9.17 12.83 15.66
N MET A 152 -10.21 12.53 14.88
CA MET A 152 -10.07 11.81 13.60
C MET A 152 -9.15 12.55 12.64
N ARG A 153 -9.30 13.88 12.52
CA ARG A 153 -8.44 14.70 11.66
C ARG A 153 -6.99 14.69 12.12
N LYS A 154 -6.77 14.77 13.43
CA LYS A 154 -5.43 14.73 14.04
C LYS A 154 -4.74 13.39 13.78
N ILE A 155 -5.43 12.27 14.03
CA ILE A 155 -4.89 10.93 13.80
C ILE A 155 -4.61 10.72 12.31
N ALA A 156 -5.55 11.08 11.43
CA ALA A 156 -5.37 10.94 9.99
C ALA A 156 -4.17 11.74 9.47
N ALA A 157 -3.99 12.98 9.92
CA ALA A 157 -2.83 13.80 9.55
C ALA A 157 -1.51 13.17 10.01
N HIS A 158 -1.46 12.69 11.26
CA HIS A 158 -0.27 12.01 11.79
C HIS A 158 0.08 10.75 10.99
N ILE A 159 -0.91 9.92 10.65
CA ILE A 159 -0.67 8.72 9.82
C ILE A 159 -0.16 9.11 8.43
N ILE A 160 -0.71 10.16 7.82
CA ILE A 160 -0.22 10.66 6.52
C ILE A 160 1.25 11.06 6.61
N ASP A 161 1.66 11.77 7.66
CA ASP A 161 3.05 12.19 7.85
C ASP A 161 4.00 10.98 7.97
N GLU A 162 3.62 9.96 8.73
CA GLU A 162 4.40 8.72 8.86
C GLU A 162 4.48 7.95 7.53
N LEU A 163 3.37 7.82 6.80
CA LEU A 163 3.35 7.14 5.50
C LEU A 163 4.18 7.90 4.45
N ASN A 164 4.18 9.23 4.48
CA ASN A 164 5.03 10.05 3.61
C ASN A 164 6.52 9.83 3.91
N ASN A 165 6.89 9.75 5.18
CA ASN A 165 8.26 9.43 5.60
C ASN A 165 8.67 8.02 5.13
N SER A 166 7.81 7.01 5.32
CA SER A 166 8.05 5.66 4.81
C SER A 166 8.16 5.61 3.29
N SER A 167 7.28 6.30 2.56
CA SER A 167 7.32 6.41 1.09
C SER A 167 8.65 6.99 0.61
N LYS A 168 9.15 8.03 1.29
CA LYS A 168 10.46 8.61 0.99
C LYS A 168 11.58 7.57 1.11
N TRP A 169 11.68 6.89 2.26
CA TRP A 169 12.73 5.89 2.48
C TRP A 169 12.66 4.72 1.51
N LEU A 170 11.46 4.24 1.20
CA LEU A 170 11.30 3.13 0.25
C LEU A 170 11.64 3.55 -1.19
N LYS A 171 11.35 4.79 -1.59
CA LYS A 171 11.78 5.33 -2.89
C LYS A 171 13.30 5.49 -2.99
N GLU A 172 13.99 5.74 -1.88
CA GLU A 172 15.46 5.81 -1.84
C GLU A 172 16.10 4.42 -1.85
N ALA A 173 15.42 3.41 -1.31
CA ALA A 173 15.89 2.03 -1.24
C ALA A 173 15.59 1.20 -2.51
N ARG A 174 14.58 1.60 -3.27
CA ARG A 174 14.22 1.07 -4.60
C ARG A 174 15.28 1.48 -5.63
#